data_AF-H2CGN3-F1
#
_entry.id   AF-H2CGN3-F1
#
_cell.length_a   1.000
_cell.length_b   1.000
_cell.length_c   1.000
_cell.angle_alpha   90.00
_cell.angle_beta   90.00
_cell.angle_gamma   90.00
#
_symmetry.space_group_name_H-M   'P 1'
#
loop_
_entity.id
_entity.type
_entity.pdbx_description
1 polymer ?
#
loop_
_entity_poly.entity_id
_entity_poly.type
_entity_poly.pdbx_seq_one_letter_code
_entity_poly.pdbx_strand_id
1 'polypeptide(L)'
;MATGLHPTVEQRVKEILLGLLEYFEKKRLSGRKMISDEEIVYNSLKNPRLGDIKVLIFPGPPVQVFLSNRRDPNSPFAVMDAAERRNFIERRSLDEVNDSELLPSLFLISFADREMLKNPNNVRSEFYSTYLNLSGNAEPIVEEVDLRSKPYDSLTHGERMAMLHSLSAVDPLREQIAKDLFDFIISYARYKQADKQQAIRLPPGQVREYLGQFSRDMYPQNLRMVLLRDFPADHDRYCSYVKDRMSTLARIVQSRLDVASGEYADYLREAMRGIEEQIAQIDQLQGRRR
;
A
#
# COMPACT_ATOMS: atom_id res chain seq x y z
N MET A 1 12.76 11.84 -16.77
CA MET A 1 13.34 10.97 -17.83
C MET A 1 13.18 9.53 -17.39
N ALA A 2 12.82 8.60 -18.27
CA ALA A 2 12.46 7.22 -17.91
C ALA A 2 13.69 6.31 -17.71
N THR A 3 13.61 5.36 -16.77
CA THR A 3 14.62 4.35 -16.40
C THR A 3 14.88 3.29 -17.49
N GLY A 4 13.98 3.18 -18.46
CA GLY A 4 14.03 2.15 -19.51
C GLY A 4 13.74 0.72 -19.02
N LEU A 5 13.32 0.55 -17.76
CA LEU A 5 13.02 -0.74 -17.15
C LEU A 5 11.58 -1.19 -17.45
N HIS A 6 11.37 -2.51 -17.38
CA HIS A 6 10.01 -3.05 -17.28
C HIS A 6 9.36 -2.56 -15.97
N PRO A 7 8.08 -2.12 -15.96
CA PRO A 7 7.46 -1.50 -14.79
C PRO A 7 7.54 -2.32 -13.49
N THR A 8 7.40 -3.64 -13.59
CA THR A 8 7.49 -4.55 -12.44
C THR A 8 8.89 -4.61 -11.83
N VAL A 9 9.93 -4.56 -12.67
CA VAL A 9 11.33 -4.56 -12.21
C VAL A 9 11.67 -3.21 -11.59
N GLU A 10 11.21 -2.12 -12.21
CA GLU A 10 11.38 -0.77 -11.67
C GLU A 10 10.73 -0.64 -10.28
N GLN A 11 9.51 -1.14 -10.12
CA GLN A 11 8.81 -1.12 -8.83
C GLN A 11 9.57 -1.91 -7.77
N ARG A 12 10.02 -3.14 -8.08
CA ARG A 12 10.81 -3.95 -7.14
C ARG A 12 12.11 -3.26 -6.71
N VAL A 13 12.80 -2.62 -7.63
CA VAL A 13 14.04 -1.89 -7.32
C VAL A 13 13.76 -0.67 -6.45
N LYS A 14 12.66 0.05 -6.68
CA LYS A 14 12.22 1.14 -5.79
C LYS A 14 11.93 0.63 -4.38
N GLU A 15 11.18 -0.47 -4.24
CA GLU A 15 10.90 -1.10 -2.94
C GLU A 15 12.19 -1.46 -2.17
N ILE A 16 13.16 -2.08 -2.86
CA ILE A 16 14.45 -2.46 -2.26
C ILE A 16 15.21 -1.21 -1.77
N LEU A 17 15.28 -0.15 -2.56
CA LEU A 17 16.04 1.05 -2.21
C LEU A 17 15.33 1.91 -1.15
N LEU A 18 13.99 1.94 -1.14
CA LEU A 18 13.21 2.57 -0.08
C LEU A 18 13.36 1.80 1.24
N GLY A 19 13.31 0.47 1.21
CA GLY A 19 13.57 -0.35 2.39
C GLY A 19 14.98 -0.16 2.95
N LEU A 20 15.98 0.01 2.07
CA LEU A 20 17.35 0.33 2.48
C LEU A 20 17.45 1.72 3.14
N LEU A 21 16.73 2.72 2.64
CA LEU A 21 16.64 4.03 3.30
C LEU A 21 16.01 3.92 4.69
N GLU A 22 14.91 3.18 4.81
CA GLU A 22 14.24 2.93 6.09
C GLU A 22 15.18 2.25 7.10
N TYR A 23 15.99 1.28 6.64
CA TYR A 23 17.00 0.62 7.47
C TYR A 23 18.01 1.65 8.03
N PHE A 24 18.56 2.53 7.19
CA PHE A 24 19.49 3.57 7.64
C PHE A 24 18.85 4.55 8.63
N GLU A 25 17.58 4.94 8.40
CA GLU A 25 16.88 5.85 9.31
C GLU A 25 16.61 5.20 10.68
N LYS A 26 16.16 3.95 10.71
CA LYS A 26 16.01 3.17 11.96
C LYS A 26 17.34 3.04 12.71
N LYS A 27 18.43 2.77 11.98
CA LYS A 27 19.78 2.69 12.55
C LYS A 27 20.19 4.03 13.19
N ARG A 28 19.95 5.14 12.50
CA ARG A 28 20.25 6.49 13.02
C ARG A 28 19.41 6.84 14.24
N LEU A 29 18.10 6.55 14.22
CA LEU A 29 17.17 6.83 15.31
C LEU A 29 17.43 5.99 16.56
N SER A 30 17.90 4.75 16.39
CA SER A 30 18.29 3.87 17.50
C SER A 30 19.63 4.23 18.13
N GLY A 31 20.33 5.27 17.63
CA GLY A 31 21.65 5.68 18.12
C GLY A 31 22.79 4.75 17.70
N ARG A 32 22.54 3.77 16.83
CA ARG A 32 23.59 2.93 16.24
C ARG A 32 24.41 3.77 15.26
N LYS A 33 25.74 3.63 15.32
CA LYS A 33 26.64 4.36 14.43
C LYS A 33 26.57 3.76 13.03
N MET A 34 26.28 4.59 12.03
CA MET A 34 26.46 4.21 10.63
C MET A 34 27.95 4.20 10.30
N ILE A 35 28.38 3.20 9.54
CA ILE A 35 29.75 3.17 9.01
C ILE A 35 29.85 4.11 7.80
N SER A 36 31.07 4.53 7.45
CA SER A 36 31.28 5.57 6.43
C SER A 36 30.62 5.24 5.08
N ASP A 37 30.63 3.98 4.65
CA ASP A 37 30.03 3.59 3.38
C ASP A 37 28.51 3.67 3.41
N GLU A 38 27.87 3.29 4.52
CA GLU A 38 26.43 3.46 4.72
C GLU A 38 26.04 4.93 4.74
N GLU A 39 26.80 5.79 5.43
CA GLU A 39 26.54 7.23 5.45
C GLU A 39 26.61 7.84 4.06
N ILE A 40 27.58 7.41 3.24
CA ILE A 40 27.71 7.88 1.86
C ILE A 40 26.52 7.40 1.03
N VAL A 41 26.16 6.11 1.15
CA VAL A 41 25.01 5.55 0.44
C VAL A 41 23.71 6.24 0.83
N TYR A 42 23.46 6.38 2.13
CA TYR A 42 22.31 7.09 2.67
C TYR A 42 22.23 8.53 2.15
N ASN A 43 23.31 9.30 2.25
CA ASN A 43 23.33 10.70 1.82
C ASN A 43 23.14 10.84 0.31
N SER A 44 23.67 9.91 -0.47
CA SER A 44 23.54 9.91 -1.94
C SER A 44 22.12 9.53 -2.39
N LEU A 45 21.50 8.53 -1.74
CA LEU A 45 20.11 8.15 -2.00
C LEU A 45 19.13 9.25 -1.56
N LYS A 46 19.39 9.91 -0.43
CA LYS A 46 18.54 10.98 0.13
C LYS A 46 18.72 12.33 -0.57
N ASN A 47 19.92 12.63 -1.06
CA ASN A 47 20.24 13.89 -1.73
C ASN A 47 20.81 13.61 -3.12
N PRO A 48 19.93 13.54 -4.15
CA PRO A 48 20.35 13.24 -5.51
C PRO A 48 21.34 14.28 -6.08
N ARG A 49 21.36 15.50 -5.53
CA ARG A 49 22.31 16.58 -5.92
C ARG A 49 23.70 16.46 -5.29
N LEU A 50 23.86 15.71 -4.21
CA LEU A 50 25.12 15.62 -3.44
C LEU A 50 25.97 14.38 -3.79
N GLY A 51 25.39 13.40 -4.49
CA GLY A 51 26.12 12.22 -4.93
C GLY A 51 25.23 11.28 -5.71
N ASP A 52 25.46 11.17 -7.01
CA ASP A 52 24.81 10.14 -7.83
C ASP A 52 25.44 8.78 -7.55
N ILE A 53 24.70 7.88 -6.89
CA ILE A 53 25.03 6.46 -6.85
C ILE A 53 24.53 5.79 -8.11
N LYS A 54 25.37 4.94 -8.72
CA LYS A 54 24.99 4.14 -9.88
C LYS A 54 24.31 2.86 -9.40
N VAL A 55 23.10 2.62 -9.89
CA VAL A 55 22.32 1.42 -9.64
C VAL A 55 22.49 0.48 -10.82
N LEU A 56 22.85 -0.77 -10.54
CA LEU A 56 22.99 -1.84 -11.52
C LEU A 56 21.92 -2.88 -11.23
N ILE A 57 21.14 -3.24 -12.24
CA ILE A 57 20.05 -4.22 -12.13
C ILE A 57 20.30 -5.37 -13.08
N PHE A 58 20.22 -6.59 -12.55
CA PHE A 58 20.12 -7.80 -13.35
C PHE A 58 18.66 -8.30 -13.31
N PRO A 59 17.89 -8.15 -14.41
CA PRO A 59 16.52 -8.61 -14.48
C PRO A 59 16.50 -10.14 -14.62
N GLY A 60 16.37 -10.83 -13.49
CA GLY A 60 16.11 -12.28 -13.41
C GLY A 60 15.31 -12.58 -12.16
N PRO A 61 14.82 -13.82 -11.96
CA PRO A 61 14.29 -14.25 -10.67
C PRO A 61 15.41 -14.88 -9.82
N PRO A 62 15.82 -14.29 -8.68
CA PRO A 62 15.38 -13.00 -8.13
C PRO A 62 16.10 -11.80 -8.77
N VAL A 63 15.45 -10.63 -8.72
CA VAL A 63 16.01 -9.38 -9.26
C VAL A 63 17.21 -8.99 -8.40
N GLN A 64 18.37 -8.83 -9.00
CA GLN A 64 19.58 -8.47 -8.25
C GLN A 64 19.90 -6.99 -8.43
N VAL A 65 20.03 -6.29 -7.31
CA VAL A 65 20.30 -4.84 -7.25
C VAL A 65 21.67 -4.61 -6.64
N PHE A 66 22.50 -3.83 -7.32
CA PHE A 66 23.80 -3.41 -6.82
C PHE A 66 23.93 -1.88 -6.83
N LEU A 67 24.59 -1.35 -5.79
CA LEU A 67 24.88 0.07 -5.63
C LEU A 67 26.39 0.31 -5.74
N SER A 68 26.79 1.03 -6.78
CA SER A 68 28.16 1.44 -6.99
C SER A 68 28.37 2.86 -6.44
N ASN A 69 29.24 2.97 -5.45
CA ASN A 69 29.69 4.23 -4.89
C ASN A 69 30.86 4.79 -5.71
N ARG A 70 30.96 6.12 -5.82
CA ARG A 70 32.07 6.82 -6.49
C ARG A 70 33.46 6.47 -5.93
N ARG A 71 33.56 6.05 -4.66
CA ARG A 71 34.83 5.68 -4.02
C ARG A 71 35.44 4.39 -4.53
N ASP A 72 34.63 3.37 -4.83
CA ASP A 72 35.09 2.12 -5.43
C ASP A 72 34.08 1.63 -6.48
N PRO A 73 34.21 2.08 -7.73
CA PRO A 73 33.32 1.68 -8.82
C PRO A 73 33.38 0.17 -9.13
N ASN A 74 34.48 -0.49 -8.76
CA ASN A 74 34.75 -1.89 -9.08
C ASN A 74 34.23 -2.87 -8.02
N SER A 75 33.85 -2.37 -6.85
CA SER A 75 33.25 -3.16 -5.78
C SER A 75 31.91 -2.56 -5.34
N PRO A 76 30.86 -2.64 -6.18
CA PRO A 76 29.54 -2.22 -5.74
C PRO A 76 29.06 -3.08 -4.56
N PHE A 77 28.15 -2.53 -3.76
CA PHE A 77 27.44 -3.28 -2.73
C PHE A 77 26.25 -3.99 -3.36
N ALA A 78 26.00 -5.24 -2.96
CA ALA A 78 24.72 -5.89 -3.23
C ALA A 78 23.68 -5.40 -2.21
N VAL A 79 22.44 -5.18 -2.65
CA VAL A 79 21.33 -4.78 -1.79
C VAL A 79 20.28 -5.88 -1.82
N MET A 80 20.00 -6.47 -0.67
CA MET A 80 18.99 -7.51 -0.51
C MET A 80 18.49 -7.56 0.93
N ASP A 81 17.35 -8.19 1.14
CA ASP A 81 16.86 -8.50 2.49
C ASP A 81 17.55 -9.75 3.09
N ALA A 82 17.38 -9.95 4.40
CA ALA A 82 17.96 -11.09 5.09
C ALA A 82 17.43 -12.47 4.62
N ALA A 83 16.24 -12.52 4.02
CA ALA A 83 15.65 -13.75 3.50
C ALA A 83 16.30 -14.15 2.16
N GLU A 84 16.52 -13.19 1.27
CA GLU A 84 17.20 -13.33 -0.02
C GLU A 84 18.66 -13.74 0.15
N ARG A 85 19.31 -13.34 1.25
CA ARG A 85 20.68 -13.76 1.61
C ARG A 85 20.88 -15.28 1.56
N ARG A 86 19.85 -16.08 1.87
CA ARG A 86 19.93 -17.55 1.83
C ARG A 86 20.27 -18.09 0.44
N ASN A 87 19.90 -17.35 -0.61
CA ASN A 87 20.19 -17.71 -1.99
C ASN A 87 21.60 -17.24 -2.43
N PHE A 88 22.26 -16.40 -1.63
CA PHE A 88 23.55 -15.78 -1.93
C PHE A 88 24.48 -15.82 -0.71
N ILE A 89 24.70 -17.02 -0.17
CA ILE A 89 25.44 -17.25 1.09
C ILE A 89 26.87 -16.69 1.10
N GLU A 90 27.48 -16.49 -0.07
CA GLU A 90 28.83 -15.96 -0.22
C GLU A 90 28.90 -14.44 0.05
N ARG A 91 27.76 -13.74 0.01
CA ARG A 91 27.68 -12.31 0.27
C ARG A 91 27.75 -12.07 1.78
N ARG A 92 28.63 -11.15 2.18
CA ARG A 92 28.85 -10.80 3.59
C ARG A 92 28.17 -9.50 3.92
N SER A 93 27.49 -9.45 5.05
CA SER A 93 26.89 -8.19 5.50
C SER A 93 27.97 -7.15 5.75
N LEU A 94 27.69 -5.90 5.39
CA LEU A 94 28.62 -4.80 5.59
C LEU A 94 28.73 -4.40 7.07
N ASP A 95 27.65 -4.62 7.84
CA ASP A 95 27.61 -4.47 9.30
C ASP A 95 26.91 -5.68 9.96
N GLU A 96 27.01 -5.84 11.28
CA GLU A 96 26.29 -6.88 12.03
C GLU A 96 24.77 -6.68 11.87
N VAL A 97 24.18 -7.41 10.92
CA VAL A 97 22.73 -7.46 10.74
C VAL A 97 22.17 -8.37 11.82
N ASN A 98 21.23 -7.84 12.61
CA ASN A 98 20.39 -8.71 13.42
C ASN A 98 19.48 -9.49 12.48
N ASP A 99 19.50 -10.83 12.55
CA ASP A 99 18.69 -11.72 11.72
C ASP A 99 17.16 -11.50 11.87
N SER A 100 16.74 -10.63 12.80
CA SER A 100 15.35 -10.19 12.99
C SER A 100 14.92 -8.99 12.12
N GLU A 101 15.84 -8.35 11.40
CA GLU A 101 15.54 -7.17 10.57
C GLU A 101 15.12 -7.62 9.15
N LEU A 102 13.83 -7.44 8.83
CA LEU A 102 13.23 -7.77 7.53
C LEU A 102 13.57 -6.76 6.41
N LEU A 103 14.39 -5.75 6.70
CA LEU A 103 14.68 -4.67 5.77
C LEU A 103 15.92 -4.98 4.91
N PRO A 104 15.98 -4.47 3.67
CA PRO A 104 17.17 -4.55 2.85
C PRO A 104 18.38 -3.88 3.50
N SER A 105 19.54 -4.51 3.39
CA SER A 105 20.82 -3.99 3.89
C SER A 105 21.92 -4.08 2.83
N LEU A 106 23.07 -3.45 3.10
CA LEU A 106 24.24 -3.52 2.22
C LEU A 106 25.04 -4.79 2.50
N PHE A 107 25.44 -5.45 1.41
CA PHE A 107 26.31 -6.62 1.44
C PHE A 107 27.52 -6.41 0.53
N LEU A 108 28.66 -6.91 0.97
CA LEU A 108 29.84 -7.10 0.15
C LEU A 108 29.56 -8.19 -0.89
N ILE A 109 29.85 -7.88 -2.15
CA ILE A 109 29.68 -8.78 -3.29
C ILE A 109 30.64 -9.97 -3.24
N SER A 110 30.20 -11.12 -3.77
CA SER A 110 31.05 -12.31 -3.87
C SER A 110 31.97 -12.27 -5.09
N PHE A 111 32.84 -13.28 -5.23
CA PHE A 111 33.65 -13.45 -6.43
C PHE A 111 32.77 -13.70 -7.67
N ALA A 112 31.72 -14.50 -7.53
CA ALA A 112 30.76 -14.78 -8.62
C ALA A 112 30.06 -13.50 -9.09
N ASP A 113 29.67 -12.63 -8.15
CA ASP A 113 29.08 -11.32 -8.48
C ASP A 113 30.06 -10.44 -9.28
N ARG A 114 31.35 -10.43 -8.89
CA ARG A 114 32.39 -9.66 -9.59
C ARG A 114 32.56 -10.15 -11.03
N GLU A 115 32.57 -11.46 -11.26
CA GLU A 115 32.68 -12.01 -12.61
C GLU A 115 31.41 -11.76 -13.44
N MET A 116 30.23 -11.84 -12.82
CA MET A 116 28.96 -11.47 -13.46
C MET A 116 28.94 -10.00 -13.87
N LEU A 117 29.43 -9.10 -13.01
CA LEU A 117 29.51 -7.66 -13.25
C LEU A 117 30.56 -7.27 -14.30
N LYS A 118 31.59 -8.08 -14.52
CA LYS A 118 32.58 -7.83 -15.59
C LYS A 118 32.11 -8.29 -16.96
N ASN A 119 31.20 -9.27 -17.02
CA ASN A 119 30.79 -9.88 -18.27
C ASN A 119 29.83 -8.95 -19.06
N PRO A 120 30.25 -8.42 -20.23
CA PRO A 120 29.43 -7.50 -21.01
C PRO A 120 28.23 -8.16 -21.69
N ASN A 121 28.22 -9.50 -21.78
CA ASN A 121 27.13 -10.25 -22.40
C ASN A 121 25.91 -10.40 -21.48
N ASN A 122 26.05 -10.08 -20.19
CA ASN A 122 24.93 -10.15 -19.26
C ASN A 122 24.00 -8.94 -19.47
N VAL A 123 22.73 -9.23 -19.74
CA VAL A 123 21.69 -8.20 -19.83
C VAL A 123 21.55 -7.54 -18.46
N ARG A 124 21.92 -6.27 -18.37
CA ARG A 124 21.76 -5.46 -17.18
C ARG A 124 21.30 -4.06 -17.53
N SER A 125 20.56 -3.45 -16.62
CA SER A 125 20.17 -2.06 -16.72
C SER A 125 21.01 -1.24 -15.76
N GLU A 126 21.47 -0.08 -16.22
CA GLU A 126 22.29 0.83 -15.43
C GLU A 126 21.68 2.22 -15.50
N PHE A 127 21.57 2.87 -14.36
CA PHE A 127 21.17 4.27 -14.27
C PHE A 127 21.63 4.82 -12.92
N TYR A 128 21.57 6.13 -12.75
CA TYR A 128 21.87 6.74 -11.46
C TYR A 128 20.62 6.82 -10.57
N SER A 129 20.83 6.79 -9.27
CA SER A 129 19.79 6.95 -8.25
C SER A 129 18.95 8.22 -8.42
N THR A 130 19.45 9.26 -9.09
CA THR A 130 18.68 10.45 -9.53
C THR A 130 17.55 10.15 -10.52
N TYR A 131 17.67 9.08 -11.30
CA TYR A 131 16.70 8.70 -12.35
C TYR A 131 15.57 7.84 -11.81
N LEU A 132 15.82 7.15 -10.71
CA LEU A 132 14.75 6.67 -9.86
C LEU A 132 14.32 7.90 -9.07
N ASN A 133 13.07 8.33 -9.15
CA ASN A 133 12.53 9.29 -8.18
C ASN A 133 12.50 8.61 -6.78
N LEU A 134 13.68 8.36 -6.18
CA LEU A 134 13.91 7.82 -4.83
C LEU A 134 13.75 8.91 -3.76
N SER A 135 13.50 10.14 -4.20
CA SER A 135 12.50 10.96 -3.53
C SER A 135 11.21 10.15 -3.50
N GLY A 136 11.12 9.18 -2.59
CA GLY A 136 9.88 8.45 -2.32
C GLY A 136 8.87 9.53 -2.02
N ASN A 137 8.05 9.85 -3.01
CA ASN A 137 7.24 11.06 -3.06
C ASN A 137 7.81 12.20 -2.20
N ALA A 138 8.91 12.82 -2.64
CA ALA A 138 8.94 14.27 -2.45
C ALA A 138 7.92 14.82 -3.44
N GLU A 139 6.63 14.71 -3.06
CA GLU A 139 5.70 15.79 -3.33
C GLU A 139 6.43 17.11 -2.99
N PRO A 140 6.13 18.22 -3.69
CA PRO A 140 6.75 19.51 -3.37
C PRO A 140 6.77 19.70 -1.85
N ILE A 141 7.83 20.30 -1.29
CA ILE A 141 7.81 20.80 0.10
C ILE A 141 6.69 21.86 0.15
N VAL A 142 5.45 21.39 0.24
CA VAL A 142 4.45 21.96 1.09
C VAL A 142 5.05 21.73 2.46
N GLU A 143 5.29 22.79 3.22
CA GLU A 143 5.61 22.68 4.63
C GLU A 143 4.70 21.58 5.21
N GLU A 144 5.27 20.43 5.58
CA GLU A 144 4.51 19.40 6.28
C GLU A 144 4.14 20.06 7.59
N VAL A 145 2.93 20.61 7.62
CA VAL A 145 2.32 21.01 8.86
C VAL A 145 2.29 19.73 9.67
N ASP A 146 3.10 19.67 10.72
CA ASP A 146 3.11 18.53 11.63
C ASP A 146 1.65 18.27 12.02
N LEU A 147 1.04 17.25 11.41
CA LEU A 147 -0.40 17.05 11.53
C LEU A 147 -0.75 16.66 12.98
N ARG A 148 0.23 16.21 13.75
CA ARG A 148 0.10 15.96 15.20
C ARG A 148 0.08 17.24 16.03
N SER A 149 0.57 18.35 15.49
CA SER A 149 0.49 19.68 16.11
C SER A 149 -0.86 20.37 15.85
N LYS A 150 -1.63 19.91 14.86
CA LYS A 150 -2.98 20.40 14.57
C LYS A 150 -4.02 19.70 15.43
N PRO A 151 -5.07 20.40 15.90
CA PRO A 151 -6.22 19.77 16.54
C PRO A 151 -6.88 18.76 15.60
N TYR A 152 -7.17 17.55 16.08
CA TYR A 152 -7.76 16.45 15.30
C TYR A 152 -9.00 16.88 14.49
N ASP A 153 -9.90 17.65 15.12
CA ASP A 153 -11.15 18.09 14.52
C ASP A 153 -10.95 19.06 13.33
N SER A 154 -9.78 19.70 13.26
CA SER A 154 -9.42 20.62 12.17
C SER A 154 -8.83 19.92 10.95
N LEU A 155 -8.50 18.63 11.05
CA LEU A 155 -7.90 17.86 9.96
C LEU A 155 -8.94 17.49 8.91
N THR A 156 -8.60 17.74 7.65
CA THR A 156 -9.33 17.26 6.47
C THR A 156 -9.28 15.73 6.36
N HIS A 157 -10.19 15.11 5.61
CA HIS A 157 -10.17 13.66 5.40
C HIS A 157 -8.87 13.16 4.75
N GLY A 158 -8.27 13.96 3.86
CA GLY A 158 -6.96 13.65 3.25
C GLY A 158 -5.83 13.65 4.28
N GLU A 159 -5.77 14.68 5.15
CA GLU A 159 -4.78 14.74 6.23
C GLU A 159 -4.96 13.60 7.25
N ARG A 160 -6.21 13.21 7.54
CA ARG A 160 -6.49 12.04 8.39
C ARG A 160 -6.02 10.74 7.74
N MET A 161 -6.19 10.57 6.42
CA MET A 161 -5.63 9.42 5.69
C MET A 161 -4.11 9.38 5.75
N ALA A 162 -3.43 10.51 5.51
CA ALA A 162 -1.98 10.60 5.63
C ALA A 162 -1.51 10.26 7.07
N MET A 163 -2.23 10.77 8.07
CA MET A 163 -1.94 10.47 9.47
C MET A 163 -2.10 8.97 9.78
N LEU A 164 -3.12 8.28 9.25
CA LEU A 164 -3.33 6.85 9.44
C LEU A 164 -2.09 6.02 9.06
N HIS A 165 -1.42 6.37 7.95
CA HIS A 165 -0.21 5.67 7.47
C HIS A 165 1.01 5.92 8.35
N SER A 166 1.08 7.10 8.97
CA SER A 166 2.18 7.50 9.88
C SER A 166 2.06 6.92 11.30
N LEU A 167 0.86 6.45 11.68
CA LEU A 167 0.59 5.98 13.04
C LEU A 167 0.90 4.50 13.22
N SER A 168 1.50 4.18 14.37
CA SER A 168 1.72 2.79 14.79
C SER A 168 0.40 2.02 14.88
N ALA A 169 0.45 0.72 14.62
CA ALA A 169 -0.74 -0.14 14.65
C ALA A 169 -1.42 -0.21 16.03
N VAL A 170 -0.68 0.08 17.10
CA VAL A 170 -1.18 0.07 18.49
C VAL A 170 -1.67 1.45 18.97
N ASP A 171 -1.58 2.48 18.13
CA ASP A 171 -1.97 3.83 18.50
C ASP A 171 -3.51 3.96 18.56
N PRO A 172 -4.10 4.40 19.69
CA PRO A 172 -5.56 4.56 19.79
C PRO A 172 -6.13 5.59 18.80
N LEU A 173 -5.34 6.59 18.39
CA LEU A 173 -5.76 7.59 17.42
C LEU A 173 -5.95 6.99 16.03
N ARG A 174 -5.20 5.92 15.69
CA ARG A 174 -5.33 5.22 14.41
C ARG A 174 -6.70 4.56 14.28
N GLU A 175 -7.20 3.94 15.34
CA GLU A 175 -8.53 3.33 15.34
C GLU A 175 -9.64 4.39 15.27
N GLN A 176 -9.43 5.55 15.90
CA GLN A 176 -10.36 6.68 15.80
C GLN A 176 -10.42 7.23 14.37
N ILE A 177 -9.27 7.44 13.73
CA ILE A 177 -9.19 7.86 12.33
C ILE A 177 -9.85 6.83 11.42
N ALA A 178 -9.59 5.54 11.63
CA ALA A 178 -10.19 4.48 10.83
C ALA A 178 -11.72 4.48 10.93
N LYS A 179 -12.28 4.70 12.13
CA LYS A 179 -13.73 4.87 12.32
C LYS A 179 -14.27 6.04 11.53
N ASP A 180 -13.66 7.22 11.67
CA ASP A 180 -14.16 8.42 11.03
C ASP A 180 -14.12 8.33 9.49
N LEU A 181 -13.06 7.73 8.95
CA LEU A 181 -12.85 7.63 7.51
C LEU A 181 -13.66 6.51 6.86
N PHE A 182 -13.73 5.34 7.50
CA PHE A 182 -14.22 4.12 6.88
C PHE A 182 -15.56 3.62 7.44
N ASP A 183 -16.06 4.21 8.53
CA ASP A 183 -17.40 3.88 9.04
C ASP A 183 -18.46 4.80 8.41
N PHE A 184 -19.49 4.17 7.86
CA PHE A 184 -20.65 4.82 7.26
C PHE A 184 -21.89 4.52 8.08
N ILE A 185 -22.55 5.55 8.59
CA ILE A 185 -23.72 5.41 9.44
C ILE A 185 -24.96 5.28 8.57
N ILE A 186 -25.60 4.11 8.62
CA ILE A 186 -26.84 3.83 7.89
C ILE A 186 -27.83 3.09 8.77
N SER A 187 -29.12 3.39 8.59
CA SER A 187 -30.19 2.64 9.26
C SER A 187 -30.56 1.43 8.42
N TYR A 188 -30.44 0.23 8.99
CA TYR A 188 -30.90 -1.00 8.34
C TYR A 188 -31.33 -2.06 9.34
N ALA A 189 -32.14 -2.99 8.85
CA ALA A 189 -32.65 -4.15 9.55
C ALA A 189 -31.86 -5.35 9.05
N ARG A 190 -31.21 -6.03 9.97
CA ARG A 190 -30.77 -7.40 9.72
C ARG A 190 -32.00 -8.29 9.61
N TYR A 191 -31.86 -9.44 8.96
CA TYR A 191 -32.96 -10.38 8.83
C TYR A 191 -33.60 -10.71 10.19
N LYS A 192 -34.93 -10.58 10.28
CA LYS A 192 -35.75 -10.72 11.49
C LYS A 192 -35.45 -9.75 12.64
N GLN A 193 -34.73 -8.67 12.39
CA GLN A 193 -34.45 -7.63 13.36
C GLN A 193 -35.15 -6.32 12.96
N ALA A 194 -35.40 -5.45 13.93
CA ALA A 194 -35.89 -4.11 13.66
C ALA A 194 -34.78 -3.25 13.01
N ASP A 195 -35.19 -2.24 12.24
CA ASP A 195 -34.27 -1.23 11.71
C ASP A 195 -33.51 -0.57 12.87
N LYS A 196 -32.18 -0.56 12.77
CA LYS A 196 -31.29 0.12 13.72
C LYS A 196 -30.25 0.91 12.95
N GLN A 197 -29.93 2.09 13.47
CA GLN A 197 -28.78 2.86 12.99
C GLN A 197 -27.51 2.10 13.36
N GLN A 198 -26.71 1.75 12.36
CA GLN A 198 -25.47 0.99 12.53
C GLN A 198 -24.36 1.63 11.71
N ALA A 199 -23.15 1.60 12.26
CA ALA A 199 -21.94 1.94 11.54
C ALA A 199 -21.49 0.73 10.72
N ILE A 200 -21.36 0.91 9.41
CA ILE A 200 -20.78 -0.08 8.51
C ILE A 200 -19.36 0.35 8.22
N ARG A 201 -18.40 -0.45 8.66
CA ARG A 201 -17.00 -0.26 8.30
C ARG A 201 -16.72 -0.84 6.93
N LEU A 202 -16.12 -0.05 6.03
CA LEU A 202 -15.64 -0.52 4.73
C LEU A 202 -14.11 -0.34 4.66
N PRO A 203 -13.31 -1.28 5.19
CA PRO A 203 -11.86 -1.12 5.20
C PRO A 203 -11.27 -1.08 3.78
N PRO A 204 -10.23 -0.27 3.53
CA PRO A 204 -9.46 -0.34 2.29
C PRO A 204 -9.00 -1.77 1.98
N GLY A 205 -9.09 -2.18 0.72
CA GLY A 205 -8.73 -3.53 0.27
C GLY A 205 -9.73 -4.64 0.62
N GLN A 206 -10.75 -4.38 1.45
CA GLN A 206 -11.80 -5.35 1.82
C GLN A 206 -13.22 -4.87 1.49
N VAL A 207 -13.34 -3.75 0.77
CA VAL A 207 -14.61 -3.10 0.39
C VAL A 207 -15.66 -4.10 -0.13
N ARG A 208 -15.32 -4.91 -1.13
CA ARG A 208 -16.25 -5.88 -1.75
C ARG A 208 -16.75 -6.94 -0.76
N GLU A 209 -15.88 -7.42 0.11
CA GLU A 209 -16.23 -8.44 1.12
C GLU A 209 -17.25 -7.88 2.12
N TYR A 210 -16.99 -6.69 2.64
CA TYR A 210 -17.86 -6.04 3.64
C TYR A 210 -19.19 -5.61 3.04
N LEU A 211 -19.21 -5.13 1.80
CA LEU A 211 -20.46 -4.85 1.09
C LEU A 211 -21.27 -6.14 0.85
N GLY A 212 -20.59 -7.24 0.51
CA GLY A 212 -21.22 -8.56 0.39
C GLY A 212 -21.77 -9.07 1.73
N GLN A 213 -21.08 -8.83 2.84
CA GLN A 213 -21.58 -9.13 4.19
C GLN A 213 -22.79 -8.27 4.53
N PHE A 214 -22.74 -6.96 4.27
CA PHE A 214 -23.85 -6.05 4.49
C PHE A 214 -25.12 -6.48 3.72
N SER A 215 -24.98 -6.87 2.46
CA SER A 215 -26.06 -7.47 1.66
C SER A 215 -26.63 -8.76 2.27
N ARG A 216 -25.76 -9.63 2.78
CA ARG A 216 -26.15 -10.91 3.41
C ARG A 216 -26.85 -10.72 4.76
N ASP A 217 -26.45 -9.72 5.54
CA ASP A 217 -27.07 -9.40 6.83
C ASP A 217 -28.54 -9.01 6.68
N MET A 218 -28.85 -8.24 5.63
CA MET A 218 -30.23 -7.85 5.29
C MET A 218 -31.00 -8.99 4.62
N TYR A 219 -30.34 -9.70 3.68
CA TYR A 219 -30.96 -10.78 2.93
C TYR A 219 -30.05 -12.02 2.82
N PRO A 220 -30.15 -12.96 3.77
CA PRO A 220 -29.29 -14.15 3.84
C PRO A 220 -29.47 -15.12 2.66
N GLN A 221 -28.38 -15.79 2.27
CA GLN A 221 -28.35 -16.63 1.07
C GLN A 221 -29.24 -17.88 1.15
N ASN A 222 -29.36 -18.48 2.33
CA ASN A 222 -30.28 -19.60 2.58
C ASN A 222 -31.75 -19.18 2.35
N LEU A 223 -32.11 -17.96 2.75
CA LEU A 223 -33.45 -17.42 2.53
C LEU A 223 -33.70 -17.08 1.06
N ARG A 224 -32.68 -16.57 0.34
CA ARG A 224 -32.79 -16.21 -1.08
C ARG A 224 -33.33 -17.34 -1.93
N MET A 225 -32.80 -18.55 -1.75
CA MET A 225 -33.19 -19.72 -2.54
C MET A 225 -34.64 -20.14 -2.29
N VAL A 226 -35.09 -20.08 -1.03
CA VAL A 226 -36.45 -20.45 -0.63
C VAL A 226 -37.45 -19.42 -1.16
N LEU A 227 -37.22 -18.13 -0.90
CA LEU A 227 -38.16 -17.08 -1.33
C LEU A 227 -38.23 -16.95 -2.85
N LEU A 228 -37.11 -17.14 -3.56
CA LEU A 228 -37.11 -17.10 -5.02
C LEU A 228 -38.06 -18.14 -5.63
N ARG A 229 -38.11 -19.35 -5.05
CA ARG A 229 -38.93 -20.47 -5.51
C ARG A 229 -40.37 -20.38 -5.01
N ASP A 230 -40.55 -20.17 -3.71
CA ASP A 230 -41.83 -20.41 -3.03
C ASP A 230 -42.61 -19.10 -2.74
N PHE A 231 -41.93 -17.96 -2.60
CA PHE A 231 -42.54 -16.69 -2.19
C PHE A 231 -42.03 -15.50 -3.02
N PRO A 232 -42.44 -15.45 -4.30
CA PRO A 232 -41.79 -14.61 -5.26
C PRO A 232 -41.89 -13.10 -4.98
N ALA A 233 -43.03 -12.66 -4.47
CA ALA A 233 -43.26 -11.27 -4.08
C ALA A 233 -42.39 -10.83 -2.89
N ASP A 234 -42.19 -11.71 -1.91
CA ASP A 234 -41.32 -11.44 -0.76
C ASP A 234 -39.85 -11.37 -1.19
N HIS A 235 -39.42 -12.24 -2.11
CA HIS A 235 -38.10 -12.15 -2.72
C HIS A 235 -37.84 -10.76 -3.33
N ASP A 236 -38.77 -10.27 -4.16
CA ASP A 236 -38.62 -8.96 -4.82
C ASP A 236 -38.63 -7.81 -3.80
N ARG A 237 -39.42 -7.95 -2.73
CA ARG A 237 -39.45 -6.99 -1.62
C ARG A 237 -38.10 -6.92 -0.89
N TYR A 238 -37.47 -8.06 -0.59
CA TYR A 238 -36.14 -8.08 0.03
C TYR A 238 -35.07 -7.55 -0.93
N CYS A 239 -35.08 -7.91 -2.21
CA CYS A 239 -34.17 -7.35 -3.21
C CYS A 239 -34.29 -5.81 -3.29
N SER A 240 -35.53 -5.30 -3.33
CA SER A 240 -35.79 -3.87 -3.36
C SER A 240 -35.31 -3.17 -2.08
N TYR A 241 -35.49 -3.80 -0.91
CA TYR A 241 -35.00 -3.27 0.36
C TYR A 241 -33.48 -3.19 0.39
N VAL A 242 -32.76 -4.26 0.01
CA VAL A 242 -31.30 -4.26 -0.04
C VAL A 242 -30.80 -3.21 -1.03
N LYS A 243 -31.44 -3.10 -2.21
CA LYS A 243 -31.11 -2.08 -3.21
C LYS A 243 -31.28 -0.67 -2.69
N ASP A 244 -32.38 -0.38 -1.99
CA ASP A 244 -32.62 0.93 -1.37
C ASP A 244 -31.54 1.29 -0.33
N ARG A 245 -31.17 0.33 0.53
CA ARG A 245 -30.11 0.53 1.53
C ARG A 245 -28.74 0.70 0.88
N MET A 246 -28.40 -0.07 -0.15
CA MET A 246 -27.17 0.13 -0.93
C MET A 246 -27.16 1.49 -1.65
N SER A 247 -28.30 1.92 -2.20
CA SER A 247 -28.42 3.24 -2.84
C SER A 247 -28.33 4.38 -1.83
N THR A 248 -28.78 4.17 -0.60
CA THR A 248 -28.59 5.11 0.51
C THR A 248 -27.13 5.18 0.91
N LEU A 249 -26.44 4.04 1.02
CA LEU A 249 -25.01 3.99 1.25
C LEU A 249 -24.24 4.71 0.13
N ALA A 250 -24.61 4.49 -1.14
CA ALA A 250 -24.03 5.19 -2.29
C ALA A 250 -24.17 6.71 -2.15
N ARG A 251 -25.34 7.21 -1.74
CA ARG A 251 -25.56 8.65 -1.49
C ARG A 251 -24.65 9.18 -0.38
N ILE A 252 -24.46 8.43 0.71
CA ILE A 252 -23.56 8.82 1.80
C ILE A 252 -22.11 8.86 1.29
N VAL A 253 -21.66 7.83 0.59
CA VAL A 253 -20.31 7.75 0.01
C VAL A 253 -20.09 8.90 -1.00
N GLN A 254 -21.06 9.15 -1.88
CA GLN A 254 -21.02 10.25 -2.84
C GLN A 254 -20.90 11.61 -2.13
N SER A 255 -21.68 11.85 -1.07
CA SER A 255 -21.59 13.11 -0.33
C SER A 255 -20.22 13.35 0.31
N ARG A 256 -19.52 12.28 0.73
CA ARG A 256 -18.13 12.38 1.19
C ARG A 256 -17.17 12.56 0.02
N LEU A 257 -17.43 11.92 -1.13
CA LEU A 257 -16.60 12.01 -2.32
C LEU A 257 -16.61 13.42 -2.91
N ASP A 258 -17.75 14.11 -2.89
CA ASP A 258 -17.92 15.47 -3.43
C ASP A 258 -16.99 16.49 -2.76
N VAL A 259 -16.57 16.23 -1.52
CA VAL A 259 -15.67 17.09 -0.73
C VAL A 259 -14.29 16.46 -0.48
N ALA A 260 -14.06 15.24 -0.96
CA ALA A 260 -12.80 14.52 -0.76
C ALA A 260 -11.78 14.84 -1.86
N SER A 261 -10.50 14.72 -1.51
CA SER A 261 -9.37 14.86 -2.44
C SER A 261 -8.31 13.80 -2.17
N GLY A 262 -7.41 13.60 -3.13
CA GLY A 262 -6.29 12.68 -3.03
C GLY A 262 -6.70 11.22 -2.81
N GLU A 263 -5.90 10.49 -2.03
CA GLU A 263 -6.05 9.05 -1.76
C GLU A 263 -7.44 8.69 -1.20
N TYR A 264 -8.02 9.54 -0.35
CA TYR A 264 -9.35 9.28 0.21
C TYR A 264 -10.44 9.32 -0.86
N ALA A 265 -10.33 10.22 -1.85
CA ALA A 265 -11.26 10.27 -2.97
C ALA A 265 -11.16 9.01 -3.84
N ASP A 266 -9.95 8.49 -4.06
CA ASP A 266 -9.74 7.23 -4.80
C ASP A 266 -10.36 6.04 -4.08
N TYR A 267 -10.17 5.95 -2.76
CA TYR A 267 -10.84 4.97 -1.92
C TYR A 267 -12.38 5.07 -2.02
N LEU A 268 -12.95 6.28 -1.95
CA LEU A 268 -14.40 6.45 -2.04
C LEU A 268 -14.94 6.09 -3.44
N ARG A 269 -14.17 6.31 -4.51
CA ARG A 269 -14.52 5.83 -5.87
C ARG A 269 -14.50 4.31 -5.94
N GLU A 270 -13.54 3.65 -5.29
CA GLU A 270 -13.52 2.19 -5.18
C GLU A 270 -14.76 1.69 -4.41
N ALA A 271 -15.09 2.34 -3.29
CA ALA A 271 -16.27 2.03 -2.50
C ALA A 271 -17.56 2.18 -3.33
N MET A 272 -17.70 3.28 -4.07
CA MET A 272 -18.82 3.49 -5.00
C MET A 272 -18.92 2.37 -6.03
N ARG A 273 -17.82 2.05 -6.73
CA ARG A 273 -17.80 0.97 -7.71
C ARG A 273 -18.24 -0.36 -7.09
N GLY A 274 -17.77 -0.67 -5.88
CA GLY A 274 -18.20 -1.87 -5.14
C GLY A 274 -19.70 -1.87 -4.83
N ILE A 275 -20.27 -0.71 -4.46
CA ILE A 275 -21.71 -0.58 -4.18
C ILE A 275 -22.53 -0.76 -5.46
N GLU A 276 -22.11 -0.13 -6.57
CA GLU A 276 -22.75 -0.27 -7.87
C GLU A 276 -22.73 -1.72 -8.36
N GLU A 277 -21.60 -2.42 -8.22
CA GLU A 277 -21.48 -3.83 -8.51
C GLU A 277 -22.46 -4.67 -7.68
N GLN A 278 -22.60 -4.39 -6.38
CA GLN A 278 -23.57 -5.08 -5.51
C GLN A 278 -25.02 -4.79 -5.91
N ILE A 279 -25.35 -3.54 -6.26
CA ILE A 279 -26.67 -3.17 -6.77
C ILE A 279 -26.99 -3.95 -8.05
N ALA A 280 -26.05 -4.00 -8.99
CA ALA A 280 -26.20 -4.76 -10.24
C ALA A 280 -26.41 -6.26 -9.98
N GLN A 281 -25.70 -6.85 -9.01
CA GLN A 281 -25.91 -8.24 -8.60
C GLN A 281 -27.32 -8.47 -8.03
N ILE A 282 -27.84 -7.53 -7.24
CA ILE A 282 -29.21 -7.60 -6.69
C ILE A 282 -30.25 -7.48 -7.81
N ASP A 283 -30.04 -6.55 -8.75
CA ASP A 283 -30.91 -6.39 -9.92
C ASP A 283 -30.93 -7.65 -10.78
N GLN A 284 -29.78 -8.32 -10.97
CA GLN A 284 -29.73 -9.63 -11.63
C GLN A 284 -30.50 -10.71 -10.87
N LEU A 285 -30.41 -10.74 -9.53
CA LEU A 285 -31.17 -11.70 -8.72
C LEU A 285 -32.67 -11.50 -8.88
N GLN A 286 -33.14 -10.26 -8.88
CA GLN A 286 -34.54 -9.91 -9.13
C GLN A 286 -34.95 -10.21 -10.60
N GLY A 287 -34.03 -10.01 -11.54
CA GLY A 287 -34.23 -10.20 -12.98
C GLY A 287 -34.24 -11.66 -13.46
N ARG A 288 -33.71 -12.62 -12.69
CA ARG A 288 -33.67 -14.07 -13.02
C ARG A 288 -35.04 -14.74 -13.23
N ARG A 289 -36.13 -13.99 -13.16
CA ARG A 289 -37.48 -14.41 -13.53
C ARG A 289 -37.89 -14.09 -14.96
N ARG A 290 -37.16 -13.21 -15.65
CA ARG A 290 -37.47 -12.78 -17.01
C ARG A 290 -36.78 -13.65 -18.05
#